data_AF-A0A444XLK5-F1
#
_entry.id   AF-A0A444XLK5-F1
#
_cell.length_a   1.000
_cell.length_b   1.000
_cell.length_c   1.000
_cell.angle_alpha   90.00
_cell.angle_beta   90.00
_cell.angle_gamma   90.00
#
_symmetry.space_group_name_H-M   'P 1'
#
loop_
_entity.id
_entity.type
_entity.pdbx_description
1 polymer ?
#
loop_
_entity_poly.entity_id
_entity_poly.type
_entity_poly.pdbx_seq_one_letter_code
_entity_poly.pdbx_strand_id
1 'polypeptide(L)'
;MIEASPFSSLEHARSFARNLWFNTLPIQSWLDTFSAHRHLSDAITFARGDIRMGLLQYLSEYRKKFGFGFVTSTNLHLSQQILEEVQARYQNSLQVELETASREEFTLIERRLTKLWERLSSEKTLEVSEETGEVVQDSMLEDDVAPDSSDEIVSKGHQPSIVTFDLNKTREENDIC
;
A
#
# COMPACT_ATOMS: atom_id res chain seq x y z
N MET A 1 -14.55 9.53 9.46
CA MET A 1 -13.43 8.70 9.98
C MET A 1 -12.80 9.33 11.22
N ILE A 2 -12.23 10.54 11.14
CA ILE A 2 -11.57 11.22 12.28
C ILE A 2 -12.52 11.37 13.48
N GLU A 3 -13.73 11.87 13.26
CA GLU A 3 -14.73 12.05 14.32
C GLU A 3 -15.20 10.74 14.99
N ALA A 4 -15.01 9.59 14.33
CA ALA A 4 -15.35 8.27 14.86
C ALA A 4 -14.14 7.56 15.49
N SER A 5 -12.96 8.19 15.47
CA SER A 5 -11.74 7.71 16.11
C SER A 5 -11.82 7.91 17.63
N PRO A 6 -11.20 7.04 18.45
CA PRO A 6 -10.41 5.86 18.06
C PRO A 6 -11.27 4.65 17.70
N PHE A 7 -10.79 3.88 16.73
CA PHE A 7 -11.36 2.56 16.41
C PHE A 7 -10.74 1.49 17.29
N SER A 8 -11.57 0.59 17.82
CA SER A 8 -11.13 -0.51 18.70
C SER A 8 -10.45 -1.67 17.96
N SER A 9 -10.71 -1.83 16.66
CA SER A 9 -10.11 -2.87 15.83
C SER A 9 -10.19 -2.50 14.34
N LEU A 10 -9.42 -3.21 13.50
CA LEU A 10 -9.50 -3.08 12.05
C LEU A 10 -10.91 -3.39 11.53
N GLU A 11 -11.57 -4.40 12.10
CA GLU A 11 -12.96 -4.75 11.74
C GLU A 11 -13.96 -3.66 12.10
N HIS A 12 -13.77 -2.99 13.25
CA HIS A 12 -14.59 -1.82 13.59
C HIS A 12 -14.40 -0.69 12.58
N ALA A 13 -13.15 -0.37 12.21
CA ALA A 13 -12.86 0.65 11.21
C ALA A 13 -13.43 0.30 9.82
N ARG A 14 -13.29 -0.96 9.37
CA ARG A 14 -13.86 -1.46 8.10
C ARG A 14 -15.39 -1.40 8.10
N SER A 15 -16.03 -1.83 9.18
CA SER A 15 -17.48 -1.79 9.33
C SER A 15 -18.02 -0.36 9.27
N PHE A 16 -17.39 0.56 10.01
CA PHE A 16 -17.73 1.98 9.97
C PHE A 16 -17.56 2.56 8.56
N ALA A 17 -16.43 2.32 7.91
CA ALA A 17 -16.16 2.78 6.55
C ALA A 17 -17.17 2.22 5.53
N ARG A 18 -17.57 0.96 5.67
CA ARG A 18 -18.58 0.31 4.83
C ARG A 18 -19.93 1.01 4.95
N ASN A 19 -20.38 1.23 6.18
CA ASN A 19 -21.64 1.91 6.43
C ASN A 19 -21.61 3.35 5.91
N LEU A 20 -20.49 4.06 6.11
CA LEU A 20 -20.31 5.40 5.58
C LEU A 20 -20.41 5.41 4.05
N TRP A 21 -19.65 4.52 3.39
CA TRP A 21 -19.58 4.46 1.93
C TRP A 21 -20.91 4.09 1.27
N PHE A 22 -21.57 3.03 1.74
CA PHE A 22 -22.76 2.50 1.05
C PHE A 22 -24.09 3.12 1.51
N ASN A 23 -24.19 3.59 2.76
CA ASN A 23 -25.47 3.99 3.34
C ASN A 23 -25.54 5.48 3.69
N THR A 24 -24.41 6.17 3.82
CA THR A 24 -24.38 7.56 4.31
C THR A 24 -23.92 8.55 3.24
N LEU A 25 -22.89 8.20 2.47
CA LEU A 25 -22.36 9.09 1.43
C LEU A 25 -23.30 9.15 0.21
N PRO A 26 -23.51 10.36 -0.36
CA PRO A 26 -24.28 10.50 -1.58
C PRO A 26 -23.50 9.95 -2.78
N ILE A 27 -24.22 9.62 -3.85
CA ILE A 27 -23.64 9.14 -5.13
C ILE A 27 -22.55 10.08 -5.66
N GLN A 28 -22.70 11.40 -5.46
CA GLN A 28 -21.69 12.37 -5.89
C GLN A 28 -20.32 12.10 -5.26
N SER A 29 -20.28 11.69 -3.98
CA SER A 29 -19.03 11.32 -3.31
C SER A 29 -18.36 10.11 -3.94
N TRP A 30 -19.14 9.14 -4.45
CA TRP A 30 -18.58 8.04 -5.23
C TRP A 30 -17.98 8.53 -6.54
N LEU A 31 -18.71 9.37 -7.29
CA LEU A 31 -18.24 9.90 -8.58
C LEU A 31 -16.98 10.77 -8.46
N ASP A 32 -16.91 11.59 -7.42
CA ASP A 32 -15.74 12.41 -7.11
C ASP A 32 -14.53 11.52 -6.79
N THR A 33 -14.76 10.44 -6.04
CA THR A 33 -13.73 9.45 -5.73
C THR A 33 -13.25 8.75 -7.00
N PHE A 34 -14.15 8.19 -7.81
CA PHE A 34 -13.81 7.53 -9.09
C PHE A 34 -12.96 8.42 -10.00
N SER A 35 -13.25 9.74 -10.00
CA SER A 35 -12.53 10.73 -10.81
C SER A 35 -11.13 11.04 -10.28
N ALA A 36 -10.90 10.91 -8.97
CA ALA A 36 -9.60 11.13 -8.36
C ALA A 36 -8.60 9.98 -8.62
N HIS A 37 -9.09 8.80 -9.03
CA HIS A 37 -8.24 7.63 -9.25
C HIS A 37 -7.47 7.70 -10.57
N ARG A 38 -6.15 7.92 -10.47
CA ARG A 38 -5.18 7.79 -11.57
C ARG A 38 -4.53 6.40 -11.65
N HIS A 39 -5.27 5.32 -11.37
CA HIS A 39 -4.63 4.01 -11.19
C HIS A 39 -4.38 3.20 -12.46
N LEU A 40 -5.06 3.49 -13.58
CA LEU A 40 -4.92 2.65 -14.78
C LEU A 40 -3.74 3.02 -15.67
N SER A 41 -3.04 4.12 -15.40
CA SER A 41 -1.83 4.51 -16.13
C SER A 41 -0.74 3.43 -16.03
N ASP A 42 -0.60 2.80 -14.86
CA ASP A 42 0.37 1.71 -14.66
C ASP A 42 -0.03 0.47 -15.46
N ALA A 43 -1.32 0.09 -15.45
CA ALA A 43 -1.82 -1.04 -16.22
C ALA A 43 -1.60 -0.86 -17.73
N ILE A 44 -1.76 0.35 -18.26
CA ILE A 44 -1.47 0.70 -19.66
C ILE A 44 0.05 0.63 -19.94
N THR A 45 0.87 1.05 -18.97
CA THR A 45 2.33 1.06 -19.08
C THR A 45 2.90 -0.36 -19.13
N PHE A 46 2.36 -1.27 -18.32
CA PHE A 46 2.77 -2.68 -18.31
C PHE A 46 2.24 -3.48 -19.50
N ALA A 47 1.11 -3.06 -20.10
CA ALA A 47 0.52 -3.72 -21.25
C ALA A 47 1.38 -3.63 -22.51
N ARG A 48 1.37 -4.67 -23.33
CA ARG A 48 2.08 -4.75 -24.61
C ARG A 48 1.12 -5.02 -25.76
N GLY A 49 1.51 -4.63 -26.98
CA GLY A 49 0.80 -4.97 -28.21
C GLY A 49 -0.68 -4.57 -28.23
N ASP A 50 -1.50 -5.54 -28.62
CA ASP A 50 -2.96 -5.47 -28.70
C ASP A 50 -3.63 -5.17 -27.37
N ILE A 51 -3.14 -5.72 -26.25
CA ILE A 51 -3.69 -5.48 -24.91
C ILE A 51 -3.66 -3.98 -24.58
N ARG A 52 -2.53 -3.32 -24.84
CA ARG A 52 -2.36 -1.89 -24.59
C ARG A 52 -3.32 -1.06 -25.43
N MET A 53 -3.46 -1.41 -26.72
CA MET A 53 -4.38 -0.73 -27.63
C MET A 53 -5.84 -0.92 -27.19
N GLY A 54 -6.20 -2.15 -26.79
CA GLY A 54 -7.51 -2.47 -26.25
C GLY A 54 -7.85 -1.66 -25.01
N LEU A 55 -6.92 -1.56 -24.04
CA LEU A 55 -7.11 -0.75 -22.84
C LEU A 55 -7.32 0.73 -23.17
N LEU A 56 -6.47 1.32 -24.03
CA LEU A 56 -6.62 2.73 -24.43
C LEU A 56 -7.97 3.00 -25.09
N GLN A 57 -8.42 2.09 -25.95
CA GLN A 57 -9.71 2.19 -26.62
C GLN A 57 -10.87 2.06 -25.62
N TYR A 58 -10.95 0.95 -24.89
CA TYR A 58 -12.09 0.66 -24.03
C TYR A 58 -12.19 1.61 -22.83
N LEU A 59 -11.08 2.08 -22.26
CA LEU A 59 -11.14 3.07 -21.17
C LEU A 59 -11.67 4.42 -21.64
N SER A 60 -11.35 4.81 -22.88
CA SER A 60 -11.91 6.01 -23.51
C SER A 60 -13.41 5.86 -23.77
N GLU A 61 -13.82 4.77 -24.41
CA GLU A 61 -15.23 4.50 -24.71
C GLU A 61 -16.07 4.29 -23.44
N TYR A 62 -15.52 3.60 -22.43
CA TYR A 62 -16.16 3.44 -21.12
C TYR A 62 -16.48 4.79 -20.50
N ARG A 63 -15.50 5.72 -20.46
CA ARG A 63 -15.71 7.04 -19.87
C ARG A 63 -16.77 7.84 -20.64
N LYS A 64 -16.78 7.75 -21.98
CA LYS A 64 -17.82 8.39 -22.81
C LYS A 64 -19.21 7.83 -22.52
N LYS A 65 -19.32 6.51 -22.34
CA LYS A 65 -20.60 5.82 -22.09
C LYS A 65 -21.16 6.12 -20.69
N PHE A 66 -20.34 5.97 -19.65
CA PHE A 66 -20.81 6.01 -18.27
C PHE A 66 -20.60 7.36 -17.57
N GLY A 67 -19.74 8.23 -18.11
CA GLY A 67 -19.48 9.56 -17.56
C GLY A 67 -18.43 9.61 -16.44
N PHE A 68 -17.87 8.47 -16.03
CA PHE A 68 -16.81 8.39 -15.01
C PHE A 68 -15.69 7.42 -15.44
N GLY A 69 -14.55 7.47 -14.74
CA GLY A 69 -13.40 6.61 -15.03
C GLY A 69 -13.64 5.16 -14.62
N PHE A 70 -13.05 4.21 -15.34
CA PHE A 70 -13.13 2.80 -14.97
C PHE A 70 -12.46 2.54 -13.62
N VAL A 71 -13.16 1.87 -12.72
CA VAL A 71 -12.66 1.50 -11.38
C VAL A 71 -12.63 -0.01 -11.29
N THR A 72 -11.47 -0.54 -10.91
CA THR A 72 -11.25 -1.98 -10.66
C THR A 72 -10.28 -2.16 -9.51
N SER A 73 -10.52 -3.18 -8.70
CA SER A 73 -9.60 -3.67 -7.66
C SER A 73 -8.64 -4.73 -8.19
N THR A 74 -8.69 -5.07 -9.47
CA THR A 74 -7.73 -5.98 -10.12
C THR A 74 -6.31 -5.42 -10.02
N ASN A 75 -5.33 -6.31 -9.86
CA ASN A 75 -3.92 -5.92 -9.80
C ASN A 75 -3.50 -5.26 -11.13
N LEU A 76 -2.88 -4.09 -11.07
CA LEU A 76 -2.49 -3.29 -12.23
C LEU A 76 -1.46 -3.99 -13.14
N HIS A 77 -0.74 -5.00 -12.65
CA HIS A 77 0.16 -5.82 -13.47
C HIS A 77 -0.59 -6.85 -14.33
N LEU A 78 -1.89 -7.08 -14.10
CA LEU A 78 -2.72 -8.04 -14.82
C LEU A 78 -3.53 -7.33 -15.91
N SER A 79 -2.84 -6.62 -16.81
CA SER A 79 -3.46 -5.79 -17.85
C SER A 79 -4.45 -6.54 -18.75
N GLN A 80 -4.21 -7.83 -19.02
CA GLN A 80 -5.14 -8.67 -19.78
C GLN A 80 -6.49 -8.84 -19.04
N GLN A 81 -6.44 -9.14 -17.74
CA GLN A 81 -7.65 -9.29 -16.93
C GLN A 81 -8.42 -7.98 -16.84
N ILE A 82 -7.72 -6.86 -16.69
CA ILE A 82 -8.34 -5.52 -16.69
C ILE A 82 -9.03 -5.24 -18.03
N LEU A 83 -8.42 -5.64 -19.15
CA LEU A 83 -9.02 -5.48 -20.47
C LEU A 83 -10.30 -6.31 -20.62
N GLU A 84 -10.28 -7.58 -20.20
CA GLU A 84 -11.45 -8.45 -20.21
C GLU A 84 -12.57 -7.90 -19.32
N GLU A 85 -12.20 -7.38 -18.15
CA GLU A 85 -13.14 -6.81 -17.18
C GLU A 85 -13.83 -5.55 -17.74
N VAL A 86 -13.08 -4.61 -18.31
CA VAL A 86 -13.68 -3.40 -18.92
C VAL A 86 -14.53 -3.76 -20.13
N GLN A 87 -14.15 -4.76 -20.93
CA GLN A 87 -14.94 -5.23 -22.07
C GLN A 87 -16.27 -5.85 -21.64
N ALA A 88 -16.25 -6.70 -20.60
CA ALA A 88 -17.45 -7.31 -20.05
C ALA A 88 -18.38 -6.26 -19.43
N ARG A 89 -17.82 -5.38 -18.59
CA ARG A 89 -18.55 -4.32 -17.89
C ARG A 89 -19.04 -3.22 -18.83
N TYR A 90 -18.43 -3.06 -19.99
CA TYR A 90 -18.94 -2.16 -21.03
C TYR A 90 -20.36 -2.53 -21.48
N GLN A 91 -20.81 -3.77 -21.31
CA GLN A 91 -22.19 -4.17 -21.64
C GLN A 91 -23.21 -3.82 -20.55
N ASN A 92 -22.77 -3.40 -19.36
CA ASN A 92 -23.67 -3.08 -18.25
C ASN A 92 -24.56 -1.85 -18.55
N SER A 93 -25.69 -1.79 -17.84
CA SER A 93 -26.48 -0.57 -17.68
C SER A 93 -25.76 0.38 -16.71
N LEU A 94 -26.07 1.68 -16.79
CA LEU A 94 -25.43 2.69 -15.94
C LEU A 94 -25.63 2.38 -14.44
N GLN A 95 -26.82 1.94 -14.03
CA GLN A 95 -27.12 1.63 -12.63
C GLN A 95 -26.27 0.47 -12.12
N VAL A 96 -26.22 -0.63 -12.88
CA VAL A 96 -25.41 -1.82 -12.52
C VAL A 96 -23.92 -1.45 -12.46
N GLU A 97 -23.46 -0.65 -13.41
CA GLU A 97 -22.05 -0.27 -13.48
C GLU A 97 -21.65 0.69 -12.36
N LEU A 98 -22.53 1.62 -11.99
CA LEU A 98 -22.30 2.52 -10.85
C LEU A 98 -22.15 1.74 -9.54
N GLU A 99 -23.03 0.76 -9.31
CA GLU A 99 -22.94 -0.11 -8.13
C GLU A 99 -21.69 -1.00 -8.17
N THR A 100 -21.32 -1.51 -9.33
CA THR A 100 -20.10 -2.32 -9.51
C THR A 100 -18.86 -1.49 -9.21
N ALA A 101 -18.72 -0.30 -9.80
CA ALA A 101 -17.61 0.60 -9.55
C ALA A 101 -17.52 1.01 -8.06
N SER A 102 -18.66 1.24 -7.41
CA SER A 102 -18.73 1.51 -5.96
C SER A 102 -18.16 0.37 -5.11
N ARG A 103 -18.43 -0.89 -5.48
CA ARG A 103 -17.89 -2.07 -4.79
C ARG A 103 -16.41 -2.26 -5.02
N GLU A 104 -15.94 -2.06 -6.26
CA GLU A 104 -14.51 -2.09 -6.60
C GLU A 104 -13.75 -1.02 -5.81
N GLU A 105 -14.28 0.19 -5.75
CA GLU A 105 -13.67 1.29 -4.99
C GLU A 105 -13.62 0.97 -3.50
N PHE A 106 -14.70 0.44 -2.93
CA PHE A 106 -14.71 0.05 -1.53
C PHE A 106 -13.67 -1.03 -1.21
N THR A 107 -13.45 -1.98 -2.14
CA THR A 107 -12.39 -2.99 -2.01
C THR A 107 -11.00 -2.33 -1.95
N LEU A 108 -10.76 -1.27 -2.73
CA LEU A 108 -9.52 -0.48 -2.66
C LEU A 108 -9.39 0.27 -1.32
N ILE A 109 -10.48 0.86 -0.84
CA ILE A 109 -10.53 1.54 0.47
C ILE A 109 -10.20 0.54 1.60
N GLU A 110 -10.80 -0.65 1.61
CA GLU A 110 -10.53 -1.68 2.60
C GLU A 110 -9.06 -2.13 2.60
N ARG A 111 -8.47 -2.33 1.42
CA ARG A 111 -7.04 -2.67 1.31
C ARG A 111 -6.14 -1.56 1.87
N ARG A 112 -6.47 -0.30 1.60
CA ARG A 112 -5.74 0.86 2.16
C ARG A 112 -5.87 0.93 3.68
N LEU A 113 -7.09 0.73 4.21
CA LEU A 113 -7.33 0.68 5.66
C LEU A 113 -6.51 -0.43 6.34
N THR A 114 -6.45 -1.61 5.72
CA THR A 114 -5.65 -2.74 6.20
C THR A 114 -4.17 -2.36 6.31
N LYS A 115 -3.62 -1.81 5.22
CA LYS A 115 -2.20 -1.40 5.18
C LYS A 115 -1.87 -0.30 6.18
N LEU A 116 -2.79 0.65 6.40
CA LEU A 116 -2.62 1.68 7.43
C LEU A 116 -2.64 1.07 8.83
N TRP A 117 -3.53 0.12 9.09
CA TRP A 117 -3.63 -0.54 10.38
C TRP A 117 -2.40 -1.39 10.73
N GLU A 118 -1.87 -2.12 9.75
CA GLU A 118 -0.62 -2.89 9.88
C GLU A 118 0.55 -1.97 10.28
N ARG A 119 0.70 -0.82 9.60
CA ARG A 119 1.75 0.17 9.91
C ARG A 119 1.61 0.71 11.34
N LEU A 120 0.41 1.15 11.72
CA LEU A 120 0.15 1.67 13.07
C LEU A 120 0.40 0.61 14.15
N SER A 121 0.11 -0.66 13.86
CA SER A 121 0.34 -1.76 14.79
C SER A 121 1.83 -2.06 14.95
N SER A 122 2.62 -1.99 13.87
CA SER A 122 4.07 -2.17 13.90
C SER A 122 4.78 -1.02 14.66
N GLU A 123 4.36 0.23 14.45
CA GLU A 123 4.95 1.38 15.13
C GLU A 123 4.74 1.33 16.65
N LYS A 124 3.54 0.93 17.10
CA LYS A 124 3.22 0.78 18.53
C LYS A 124 4.11 -0.24 19.26
N THR A 125 4.67 -1.23 18.55
CA THR A 125 5.55 -2.24 19.16
C THR A 125 6.96 -1.73 19.46
N LEU A 126 7.41 -0.66 18.80
CA LEU A 126 8.72 -0.07 19.03
C LEU A 126 8.71 0.88 20.25
N GLU A 127 7.65 1.65 20.44
CA GLU A 127 7.51 2.56 21.59
C GLU A 127 7.39 1.82 22.94
N VAL A 128 6.78 0.63 22.97
CA VAL A 128 6.67 -0.18 24.19
C VAL A 128 8.00 -0.81 24.63
N SER A 129 8.94 -1.00 23.70
CA SER A 129 10.24 -1.60 24.02
C SER A 129 11.21 -0.61 24.67
N GLU A 130 11.03 0.71 24.46
CA GLU A 130 11.91 1.74 25.05
C GLU A 130 11.50 2.11 26.49
N GLU A 131 10.31 1.75 26.95
CA GLU A 131 9.83 2.03 28.31
C GLU A 131 10.17 0.90 29.32
N THR A 132 10.73 -0.23 28.88
CA THR A 132 11.15 -1.34 29.78
C THR A 132 12.66 -1.28 30.05
N GLY A 133 13.12 -0.17 30.60
CA GLY A 133 14.53 0.08 30.90
C GLY A 133 14.82 0.23 32.40
N GLU A 134 14.55 -0.78 33.24
CA GLU A 134 15.30 -0.97 34.50
C GLU A 134 15.03 -2.35 35.15
N VAL A 135 15.88 -3.35 34.87
CA VAL A 135 16.24 -4.35 35.88
C VAL A 135 17.75 -4.51 35.85
N VAL A 136 18.38 -3.91 36.86
CA VAL A 136 19.79 -4.03 37.21
C VAL A 136 20.13 -5.52 37.39
N GLN A 137 21.03 -6.04 36.55
CA GLN A 137 21.77 -7.27 36.88
C GLN A 137 23.09 -6.86 37.53
N ASP A 138 23.21 -7.19 38.81
CA ASP A 138 24.46 -7.12 39.56
C ASP A 138 24.99 -8.54 39.71
N SER A 139 26.13 -8.84 39.08
CA SER A 139 27.00 -9.95 39.49
C SER A 139 28.41 -9.72 38.97
N MET A 140 29.34 -9.68 39.92
CA MET A 140 30.73 -9.27 39.76
C MET A 140 31.66 -10.37 39.19
N LEU A 141 32.57 -9.92 38.32
CA LEU A 141 34.03 -10.15 38.13
C LEU A 141 34.71 -11.26 38.99
N GLU A 142 35.74 -12.01 38.59
CA GLU A 142 37.01 -11.67 37.90
C GLU A 142 37.71 -12.91 37.26
N ASP A 143 38.52 -12.64 36.22
CA ASP A 143 39.87 -13.11 35.81
C ASP A 143 40.36 -14.57 36.06
N ASP A 144 41.07 -15.20 35.09
CA ASP A 144 42.49 -14.90 34.76
C ASP A 144 43.15 -15.92 33.78
N VAL A 145 44.22 -15.47 33.08
CA VAL A 145 45.34 -16.18 32.39
C VAL A 145 45.21 -16.76 30.95
N ALA A 146 46.14 -16.29 30.10
CA ALA A 146 46.40 -16.55 28.65
C ALA A 146 47.46 -17.68 28.38
N PRO A 147 48.15 -17.76 27.22
CA PRO A 147 47.73 -18.05 25.83
C PRO A 147 48.50 -19.25 25.21
N ASP A 148 48.04 -19.88 24.11
CA ASP A 148 48.91 -20.26 22.96
C ASP A 148 48.14 -20.81 21.73
N SER A 149 48.77 -20.67 20.56
CA SER A 149 48.67 -21.45 19.33
C SER A 149 47.68 -21.01 18.23
N SER A 150 48.26 -20.24 17.31
CA SER A 150 48.05 -20.13 15.86
C SER A 150 47.18 -21.19 15.15
N ASP A 151 46.31 -20.75 14.24
CA ASP A 151 46.60 -20.80 12.80
C ASP A 151 45.54 -20.09 11.94
N GLU A 152 46.04 -19.51 10.84
CA GLU A 152 45.33 -18.72 9.82
C GLU A 152 44.17 -19.46 9.15
N ILE A 153 43.05 -18.76 8.91
CA ILE A 153 42.37 -18.83 7.61
C ILE A 153 41.77 -17.47 7.26
N VAL A 154 42.32 -16.86 6.20
CA VAL A 154 41.83 -15.66 5.53
C VAL A 154 40.48 -15.96 4.84
N SER A 155 39.46 -15.14 5.12
CA SER A 155 38.34 -14.94 4.21
C SER A 155 37.96 -13.46 4.17
N LYS A 156 38.22 -12.82 3.02
CA LYS A 156 37.90 -11.43 2.72
C LYS A 156 36.49 -11.31 2.12
N GLY A 157 35.75 -10.28 2.56
CA GLY A 157 34.60 -9.69 1.86
C GLY A 157 33.26 -10.06 2.51
N HIS A 158 32.31 -9.17 2.78
CA HIS A 158 32.09 -7.77 2.44
C HIS A 158 31.36 -7.13 3.64
N GLN A 159 31.81 -5.97 4.10
CA GLN A 159 31.06 -5.15 5.07
C GLN A 159 29.86 -4.53 4.35
N PRO A 160 28.61 -4.64 4.85
CA PRO A 160 27.50 -3.87 4.32
C PRO A 160 27.69 -2.41 4.75
N SER A 161 27.94 -1.53 3.79
CA SER A 161 27.97 -0.08 4.02
C SER A 161 26.61 0.37 4.56
N ILE A 162 26.56 0.71 5.84
CA ILE A 162 25.42 1.37 6.45
C ILE A 162 25.37 2.78 5.86
N VAL A 163 24.41 3.01 4.97
CA VAL A 163 24.11 4.36 4.45
C VAL A 163 23.34 5.10 5.54
N THR A 164 24.03 5.97 6.26
CA THR A 164 23.40 6.92 7.19
C THR A 164 22.80 8.07 6.39
N PHE A 165 21.47 8.16 6.36
CA PHE A 165 20.75 9.29 5.77
C PHE A 165 20.63 10.43 6.80
N ASP A 166 21.19 11.60 6.49
CA ASP A 166 20.97 12.83 7.25
C ASP A 166 19.74 13.56 6.68
N LEU A 167 18.72 13.74 7.51
CA LEU A 167 17.44 14.37 7.17
C LEU A 167 17.55 15.89 6.94
N ASN A 168 18.68 16.49 7.33
CA ASN A 168 18.94 17.91 7.07
C ASN A 168 19.63 18.16 5.72
N LYS A 169 19.96 17.09 4.98
CA LYS A 169 20.69 17.14 3.71
C LYS A 169 19.79 16.77 2.54
N THR A 170 20.01 17.40 1.39
CA THR A 170 19.28 17.08 0.15
C THR A 170 19.73 15.73 -0.42
N ARG A 171 18.90 15.10 -1.26
CA ARG A 171 19.16 13.77 -1.83
C ARG A 171 20.52 13.67 -2.54
N GLU A 172 20.89 14.73 -3.27
CA GLU A 172 22.17 14.82 -3.99
C GLU A 172 23.38 14.85 -3.06
N GLU A 173 23.20 15.35 -1.83
CA GLU A 173 24.27 15.44 -0.84
C GLU A 173 24.48 14.17 0.00
N ASN A 174 23.49 13.26 -0.03
CA ASN A 174 23.57 11.92 0.59
C ASN A 174 24.14 10.86 -0.36
N ASP A 175 24.20 11.13 -1.67
CA ASP A 175 24.72 10.22 -2.70
C ASP A 175 26.25 10.38 -2.94
N ILE A 176 26.94 11.21 -2.13
CA ILE A 176 28.40 11.37 -2.16
C ILE A 176 29.03 10.59 -1.00
N CYS A 177 29.16 9.28 -1.15
CA CYS A 177 30.14 8.46 -0.42
C CYS A 177 30.35 7.13 -1.16
#